data_AF-A0A2W1C163-F1
#
_entry.id   AF-A0A2W1C163-F1
#
_cell.length_a   1.000
_cell.length_b   1.000
_cell.length_c   1.000
_cell.angle_alpha   90.00
_cell.angle_beta   90.00
_cell.angle_gamma   90.00
#
_symmetry.space_group_name_H-M   'P 1'
#
loop_
_entity.id
_entity.type
_entity.pdbx_description
1 polymer ?
#
loop_
_entity_poly.entity_id
_entity_poly.type
_entity_poly.pdbx_seq_one_letter_code
_entity_poly.pdbx_strand_id
1 'polypeptide(L)'
;MPAFVSAATVSITNFKGIKFTSNDLSEGAQVLRTLKDGQEMFLGADTLLAPAALLGIKSSIGTSFNLFPKLAQEILDAVEKNDIAKARALQEKLSLAIEAHTCEGPWVPIMKAGMEIATGIKVGPPSLPQKPLSAEAKQRIRAKLSTLGLSK
;
A
#
# COMPACT_ATOMS: atom_id res chain seq x y z
N MET A 1 4.38 -15.95 11.11
CA MET A 1 4.87 -15.97 9.72
C MET A 1 6.30 -16.53 9.53
N PRO A 2 7.32 -16.20 10.35
CA PRO A 2 8.70 -16.64 10.11
C PRO A 2 8.89 -18.16 9.98
N ALA A 3 8.23 -18.94 10.85
CA ALA A 3 8.28 -20.42 10.80
C ALA A 3 7.77 -20.98 9.45
N PHE A 4 6.72 -20.37 8.89
CA PHE A 4 6.19 -20.76 7.57
C PHE A 4 7.22 -20.47 6.47
N VAL A 5 7.85 -19.28 6.48
CA VAL A 5 8.85 -18.89 5.48
C VAL A 5 10.06 -19.82 5.53
N SER A 6 10.55 -20.16 6.72
CA SER A 6 11.63 -21.14 6.89
C SER A 6 11.26 -22.52 6.34
N ALA A 7 10.07 -23.02 6.67
CA ALA A 7 9.60 -24.32 6.19
C ALA A 7 9.40 -24.33 4.66
N ALA A 8 8.77 -23.29 4.10
CA ALA A 8 8.55 -23.15 2.66
C ALA A 8 9.87 -23.09 1.89
N THR A 9 10.86 -22.37 2.43
CA THR A 9 12.20 -22.27 1.84
C THR A 9 12.92 -23.62 1.73
N VAL A 10 12.69 -24.54 2.67
CA VAL A 10 13.28 -25.87 2.64
C VAL A 10 12.49 -26.83 1.75
N SER A 11 11.15 -26.74 1.79
CA SER A 11 10.26 -27.73 1.17
C SER A 11 9.87 -27.41 -0.28
N ILE A 12 10.00 -26.15 -0.72
CA ILE A 12 9.51 -25.69 -2.02
C ILE A 12 10.69 -25.09 -2.80
N THR A 13 11.21 -25.86 -3.76
CA THR A 13 12.42 -25.50 -4.54
C THR A 13 12.31 -24.14 -5.25
N ASN A 14 11.11 -23.75 -5.69
CA ASN A 14 10.85 -22.50 -6.39
C ASN A 14 10.22 -21.42 -5.49
N PHE A 15 10.31 -21.54 -4.17
CA PHE A 15 9.83 -20.50 -3.25
C PHE A 15 10.73 -19.26 -3.30
N LYS A 16 10.15 -18.13 -3.71
CA LYS A 16 10.84 -16.84 -3.92
C LYS A 16 10.42 -15.74 -2.95
N GLY A 17 9.71 -16.11 -1.90
CA GLY A 17 9.34 -15.20 -0.82
C GLY A 17 7.83 -14.96 -0.73
N ILE A 18 7.44 -13.81 -0.16
CA ILE A 18 6.06 -13.57 0.27
C ILE A 18 5.61 -12.14 0.01
N LYS A 19 4.29 -11.96 -0.15
CA LYS A 19 3.65 -10.67 0.09
C LYS A 19 3.20 -10.60 1.56
N PHE A 20 3.89 -9.79 2.36
CA PHE A 20 3.59 -9.60 3.78
C PHE A 20 2.55 -8.49 3.95
N THR A 21 1.28 -8.88 4.13
CA THR A 21 0.16 -7.94 4.32
C THR A 21 -0.28 -7.94 5.78
N SER A 22 0.59 -7.47 6.65
CA SER A 22 0.34 -7.25 8.08
C SER A 22 0.94 -5.92 8.51
N ASN A 23 0.35 -5.30 9.53
CA ASN A 23 0.85 -4.06 10.10
C ASN A 23 1.91 -4.29 11.19
N ASP A 24 2.17 -5.55 11.55
CA ASP A 24 3.21 -5.92 12.50
C ASP A 24 4.58 -5.95 11.81
N LEU A 25 5.27 -4.80 11.83
CA LEU A 25 6.63 -4.70 11.30
C LEU A 25 7.67 -5.43 12.17
N SER A 26 7.36 -5.79 13.43
CA SER A 26 8.23 -6.65 14.23
C SER A 26 8.26 -8.06 13.64
N GLU A 27 7.09 -8.61 13.32
CA GLU A 27 6.99 -9.87 12.58
C GLU A 27 7.62 -9.76 11.19
N GLY A 28 7.39 -8.64 10.48
CA GLY A 28 8.03 -8.38 9.18
C GLY A 28 9.56 -8.42 9.25
N ALA A 29 10.16 -7.80 10.27
CA ALA A 29 11.61 -7.84 10.49
C ALA A 29 12.10 -9.25 10.83
N GLN A 30 11.31 -10.08 11.53
CA GLN A 30 11.65 -11.48 11.75
C GLN A 30 11.63 -12.27 10.45
N VAL A 31 10.63 -12.06 9.58
CA VAL A 31 10.56 -12.69 8.26
C VAL A 31 11.77 -12.29 7.41
N LEU A 32 12.13 -11.01 7.37
CA LEU A 32 13.25 -10.51 6.58
C LEU A 32 14.56 -11.26 6.92
N ARG A 33 14.79 -11.57 8.20
CA ARG A 33 15.97 -12.34 8.66
C ARG A 33 15.96 -13.81 8.25
N THR A 34 14.78 -14.37 7.92
CA THR A 34 14.66 -15.77 7.48
C THR A 34 14.82 -15.97 5.98
N LEU A 35 14.78 -14.89 5.19
CA LEU A 35 14.94 -14.97 3.74
C LEU A 35 16.37 -15.38 3.37
N LYS A 36 16.47 -16.22 2.34
CA LYS A 36 17.73 -16.59 1.68
C LYS A 36 17.93 -15.79 0.41
N ASP A 37 19.15 -15.84 -0.14
CA ASP A 37 19.49 -15.22 -1.41
C ASP A 37 18.46 -15.58 -2.51
N GLY A 38 17.98 -14.55 -3.20
CA GLY A 38 16.96 -14.68 -4.24
C GLY A 38 15.53 -14.88 -3.73
N GLN A 39 15.27 -14.67 -2.43
CA GLN A 39 13.94 -14.56 -1.87
C GLN A 39 13.65 -13.12 -1.44
N GLU A 40 12.41 -12.68 -1.63
CA GLU A 40 12.00 -11.28 -1.43
C GLU A 40 10.74 -11.19 -0.58
N MET A 41 10.66 -10.17 0.28
CA MET A 41 9.43 -9.82 0.97
C MET A 41 8.85 -8.54 0.35
N PHE A 42 7.63 -8.66 -0.15
CA PHE A 42 6.85 -7.53 -0.66
C PHE A 42 5.93 -7.02 0.44
N LEU A 43 6.11 -5.77 0.86
CA LEU A 43 5.17 -5.12 1.77
C LEU A 43 3.78 -4.99 1.11
N GLY A 44 2.74 -5.45 1.78
CA GLY A 44 1.35 -5.27 1.35
C GLY A 44 0.63 -4.10 2.01
N ALA A 45 1.10 -3.63 3.18
CA ALA A 45 0.52 -2.52 3.93
C ALA A 45 1.16 -1.18 3.50
N ASP A 46 0.55 -0.51 2.53
CA ASP A 46 1.04 0.76 1.96
C ASP A 46 0.95 1.95 2.94
N THR A 47 0.20 1.84 4.03
CA THR A 47 0.23 2.77 5.19
C THR A 47 1.54 2.74 5.98
N LEU A 48 2.44 1.79 5.69
CA LEU A 48 3.70 1.56 6.40
C LEU A 48 4.92 1.54 5.47
N LEU A 49 4.81 2.13 4.27
CA LEU A 49 5.86 2.09 3.25
C LEU A 49 7.20 2.65 3.75
N ALA A 50 7.21 3.85 4.33
CA ALA A 50 8.40 4.49 4.86
C ALA A 50 9.08 3.68 6.00
N PRO A 51 8.38 3.31 7.09
CA PRO A 51 9.00 2.53 8.16
C PRO A 51 9.45 1.13 7.71
N ALA A 52 8.72 0.48 6.79
CA ALA A 52 9.13 -0.79 6.21
C ALA A 52 10.43 -0.66 5.40
N ALA A 53 10.56 0.39 4.57
CA ALA A 53 11.76 0.67 3.81
C ALA A 53 12.98 0.92 4.73
N LEU A 54 12.79 1.65 5.84
CA LEU A 54 13.82 1.85 6.86
C LEU A 54 14.28 0.54 7.53
N LEU A 55 13.38 -0.45 7.65
CA LEU A 55 13.72 -1.79 8.16
C LEU A 55 14.41 -2.69 7.12
N GLY A 56 14.60 -2.20 5.89
CA GLY A 56 15.22 -2.94 4.80
C GLY A 56 14.25 -3.67 3.88
N ILE A 57 12.93 -3.46 4.00
CA ILE A 57 11.91 -4.00 3.10
C ILE A 57 11.82 -3.09 1.88
N LYS A 58 12.52 -3.46 0.80
CA LYS A 58 12.69 -2.60 -0.38
C LYS A 58 11.63 -2.79 -1.46
N SER A 59 10.79 -3.81 -1.32
CA SER A 59 9.79 -4.21 -2.30
C SER A 59 8.38 -4.06 -1.72
N SER A 60 7.42 -3.64 -2.53
CA SER A 60 6.04 -3.47 -2.09
C SER A 60 5.01 -3.73 -3.19
N ILE A 61 3.84 -4.20 -2.79
CA ILE A 61 2.65 -4.41 -3.64
C ILE A 61 1.47 -3.72 -2.93
N GLY A 62 1.34 -2.41 -3.16
CA GLY A 62 0.32 -1.55 -2.56
C GLY A 62 -0.84 -1.28 -3.51
N THR A 63 -2.06 -1.32 -2.97
CA THR A 63 -3.27 -1.02 -3.75
C THR A 63 -3.32 0.47 -4.13
N SER A 64 -2.92 1.34 -3.20
CA SER A 64 -2.89 2.79 -3.39
C SER A 64 -1.97 3.25 -4.53
N PHE A 65 -1.01 2.43 -4.96
CA PHE A 65 -0.09 2.77 -6.05
C PHE A 65 -0.79 2.90 -7.40
N ASN A 66 -1.98 2.31 -7.57
CA ASN A 66 -2.82 2.55 -8.75
C ASN A 66 -3.29 4.01 -8.85
N LEU A 67 -3.43 4.67 -7.69
CA LEU A 67 -3.97 6.02 -7.55
C LEU A 67 -2.85 7.05 -7.40
N PHE A 68 -1.85 6.73 -6.58
CA PHE A 68 -0.80 7.65 -6.14
C PHE A 68 0.61 7.08 -6.34
N PRO A 69 0.97 6.60 -7.55
CA PRO A 69 2.26 5.96 -7.78
C PRO A 69 3.44 6.90 -7.50
N LYS A 70 3.31 8.18 -7.88
CA LYS A 70 4.34 9.20 -7.63
C LYS A 70 4.58 9.43 -6.14
N LEU A 71 3.51 9.44 -5.33
CA LEU A 71 3.63 9.63 -3.88
C LEU A 71 4.38 8.46 -3.22
N ALA A 72 4.09 7.23 -3.65
CA ALA A 72 4.81 6.05 -3.17
C ALA A 72 6.31 6.11 -3.52
N GLN A 73 6.65 6.51 -4.75
CA GLN A 73 8.06 6.65 -5.16
C GLN A 73 8.77 7.77 -4.38
N GLU A 74 8.12 8.91 -4.18
CA GLU A 74 8.70 10.03 -3.41
C GLU A 74 8.96 9.65 -1.95
N ILE A 75 8.14 8.77 -1.36
CA ILE A 75 8.38 8.21 -0.02
C ILE A 75 9.66 7.38 -0.02
N LEU A 76 9.81 6.44 -0.95
CA LEU A 76 10.98 5.57 -1.05
C LEU A 76 12.26 6.38 -1.32
N ASP A 77 12.21 7.36 -2.24
CA ASP A 77 13.32 8.26 -2.54
C ASP A 77 13.75 9.08 -1.31
N ALA A 78 12.78 9.54 -0.50
CA ALA A 78 13.08 10.29 0.71
C ALA A 78 13.76 9.40 1.76
N VAL A 79 13.33 8.14 1.91
CA VAL A 79 13.99 7.15 2.78
C VAL A 79 15.42 6.88 2.30
N GLU A 80 15.61 6.63 1.00
CA GLU A 80 16.93 6.36 0.41
C GLU A 80 17.91 7.53 0.60
N LYS A 81 17.42 8.77 0.52
CA LYS A 81 18.20 10.00 0.73
C LYS A 81 18.37 10.37 2.22
N ASN A 82 17.89 9.55 3.15
CA ASN A 82 17.86 9.83 4.59
C ASN A 82 17.12 11.12 4.97
N ASP A 83 16.17 11.58 4.14
CA ASP A 83 15.30 12.71 4.43
C ASP A 83 14.07 12.24 5.22
N ILE A 84 14.30 11.97 6.51
CA ILE A 84 13.29 11.41 7.42
C ILE A 84 12.08 12.35 7.57
N ALA A 85 12.31 13.67 7.57
CA ALA A 85 11.24 14.64 7.71
C ALA A 85 10.29 14.59 6.50
N LYS A 86 10.84 14.55 5.28
CA LYS A 86 10.06 14.40 4.06
C LYS A 86 9.38 13.04 3.96
N ALA A 87 10.10 11.95 4.28
CA ALA A 87 9.53 10.60 4.26
C ALA A 87 8.30 10.50 5.19
N ARG A 88 8.39 11.06 6.41
CA ARG A 88 7.27 11.12 7.35
C ARG A 88 6.09 11.92 6.80
N ALA A 89 6.34 13.11 6.25
CA ALA A 89 5.28 13.96 5.73
C ALA A 89 4.55 13.32 4.52
N LEU A 90 5.30 12.66 3.63
CA LEU A 90 4.72 11.97 2.48
C LEU A 90 3.97 10.69 2.89
N GLN A 91 4.50 9.93 3.85
CA GLN A 91 3.82 8.75 4.40
C GLN A 91 2.50 9.15 5.05
N GLU A 92 2.48 10.23 5.85
CA GLU A 92 1.26 10.76 6.46
C GLU A 92 0.23 11.15 5.39
N LYS A 93 0.68 11.85 4.34
CA LYS A 93 -0.17 12.20 3.19
C LYS A 93 -0.78 10.97 2.52
N LEU A 94 0.01 9.90 2.33
CA LEU A 94 -0.48 8.64 1.76
C LEU A 94 -1.47 7.94 2.70
N SER A 95 -1.18 7.89 3.99
CA SER A 95 -2.06 7.29 5.00
C SER A 95 -3.42 7.99 5.07
N LEU A 96 -3.43 9.34 5.12
CA LEU A 96 -4.67 10.12 5.09
C LEU A 96 -5.45 9.92 3.79
N ALA A 97 -4.77 9.76 2.66
CA ALA A 97 -5.42 9.43 1.39
C ALA A 97 -6.05 8.02 1.43
N ILE A 98 -5.37 7.02 2.00
CA ILE A 98 -5.92 5.67 2.18
C ILE A 98 -7.14 5.69 3.10
N GLU A 99 -7.04 6.35 4.25
CA GLU A 99 -8.13 6.52 5.22
C GLU A 99 -9.35 7.23 4.63
N ALA A 100 -9.13 8.21 3.76
CA ALA A 100 -10.20 8.87 3.03
C ALA A 100 -11.04 7.89 2.20
N HIS A 101 -10.44 6.80 1.69
CA HIS A 101 -11.14 5.76 0.95
C HIS A 101 -11.72 4.67 1.87
N THR A 102 -10.92 4.13 2.78
CA THR A 102 -11.27 2.93 3.55
C THR A 102 -12.43 3.15 4.51
N CYS A 103 -12.68 4.40 4.94
CA CYS A 103 -13.86 4.72 5.75
C CYS A 103 -15.20 4.66 4.97
N GLU A 104 -15.18 4.53 3.64
CA GLU A 104 -16.38 4.59 2.80
C GLU A 104 -16.85 3.22 2.29
N GLY A 105 -16.10 2.15 2.52
CA GLY A 105 -16.53 0.80 2.16
C GLY A 105 -15.41 -0.18 1.81
N PRO A 106 -15.76 -1.30 1.15
CA PRO A 106 -14.80 -2.35 0.79
C PRO A 106 -13.79 -1.90 -0.27
N TRP A 107 -12.62 -2.56 -0.28
CA TRP A 107 -11.47 -2.21 -1.14
C TRP A 107 -11.80 -2.04 -2.63
N VAL A 108 -12.54 -2.95 -3.26
CA VAL A 108 -12.76 -2.85 -4.72
C VAL A 108 -13.66 -1.65 -5.09
N PRO A 109 -14.84 -1.44 -4.47
CA PRO A 109 -15.65 -0.23 -4.68
C PRO A 109 -14.89 1.07 -4.44
N ILE A 110 -14.17 1.19 -3.32
CA ILE A 110 -13.47 2.43 -2.95
C ILE A 110 -12.33 2.72 -3.92
N MET A 111 -11.57 1.72 -4.36
CA MET A 111 -10.45 1.93 -5.28
C MET A 111 -10.92 2.26 -6.69
N LYS A 112 -12.00 1.62 -7.16
CA LYS A 112 -12.61 1.97 -8.46
C LYS A 112 -13.13 3.40 -8.48
N ALA A 113 -13.79 3.84 -7.40
CA ALA A 113 -14.23 5.23 -7.24
C ALA A 113 -13.03 6.20 -7.13
N GLY A 114 -12.03 5.83 -6.32
CA GLY A 114 -10.80 6.59 -6.14
C GLY A 114 -10.07 6.83 -7.45
N MET A 115 -10.01 5.83 -8.35
CA MET A 115 -9.32 5.94 -9.63
C MET A 115 -9.92 7.05 -10.49
N GLU A 116 -11.25 7.10 -10.57
CA GLU A 116 -11.95 8.17 -11.28
C GLU A 116 -11.73 9.53 -10.60
N ILE A 117 -11.75 9.60 -9.27
CA ILE A 117 -11.60 10.86 -8.52
C ILE A 117 -10.16 11.42 -8.63
N ALA A 118 -9.14 10.57 -8.51
CA ALA A 118 -7.74 10.97 -8.50
C ALA A 118 -7.18 11.22 -9.90
N THR A 119 -7.63 10.46 -10.91
CA THR A 119 -7.02 10.47 -12.26
C THR A 119 -7.99 10.87 -13.38
N GLY A 120 -9.30 10.75 -13.14
CA GLY A 120 -10.35 10.87 -14.17
C GLY A 120 -10.59 9.57 -14.96
N ILE A 121 -9.84 8.50 -14.71
CA ILE A 121 -9.97 7.23 -15.44
C ILE A 121 -11.16 6.43 -14.89
N LYS A 122 -12.10 6.10 -15.78
CA LYS A 122 -13.30 5.32 -15.45
C LYS A 122 -13.04 3.83 -15.66
N VAL A 123 -13.02 3.06 -14.57
CA VAL A 123 -12.74 1.60 -14.57
C VAL A 123 -14.00 0.73 -14.40
N GLY A 124 -15.17 1.33 -14.64
CA GLY A 124 -16.48 0.69 -14.51
C GLY A 124 -16.86 0.32 -13.07
N PRO A 125 -18.09 -0.18 -12.85
CA PRO A 125 -18.54 -0.61 -11.53
C PRO A 125 -17.81 -1.88 -11.06
N PRO A 126 -17.77 -2.16 -9.75
CA PRO A 126 -17.38 -3.49 -9.26
C PRO A 126 -18.37 -4.56 -9.72
N SER A 127 -17.87 -5.78 -9.92
CA SER A 127 -18.73 -6.95 -10.16
C SER A 127 -19.46 -7.36 -8.88
N LEU A 128 -20.64 -7.94 -9.04
CA LEU A 128 -21.38 -8.53 -7.92
C LEU A 128 -20.54 -9.59 -7.20
N PRO A 129 -20.69 -9.76 -5.87
CA PRO A 129 -21.70 -9.13 -5.00
C PRO A 129 -21.36 -7.71 -4.53
N GLN A 130 -20.19 -7.17 -4.91
CA GLN A 130 -19.80 -5.81 -4.54
C GLN A 130 -20.60 -4.77 -5.34
N LYS A 131 -21.00 -3.68 -4.69
CA LYS A 131 -21.82 -2.62 -5.29
C LYS A 131 -21.00 -1.32 -5.41
N PRO A 132 -21.31 -0.44 -6.39
CA PRO A 132 -20.71 0.89 -6.46
C PRO A 132 -20.94 1.69 -5.16
N LEU A 133 -20.02 2.60 -4.84
CA LEU A 133 -20.23 3.58 -3.77
C LEU A 133 -21.36 4.55 -4.11
N SER A 134 -22.03 5.06 -3.08
CA SER A 134 -23.02 6.15 -3.21
C SER A 134 -22.35 7.44 -3.69
N ALA A 135 -23.16 8.37 -4.21
CA ALA A 135 -22.66 9.68 -4.65
C ALA A 135 -22.05 10.47 -3.48
N GLU A 136 -22.65 10.38 -2.29
CA GLU A 136 -22.21 11.06 -1.08
C GLU A 136 -20.85 10.52 -0.61
N ALA A 137 -20.66 9.19 -0.64
CA ALA A 137 -19.39 8.55 -0.32
C ALA A 137 -18.28 9.00 -1.28
N LYS A 138 -18.56 9.03 -2.59
CA LYS A 138 -17.61 9.56 -3.59
C LYS A 138 -17.28 11.03 -3.34
N GLN A 139 -18.27 11.85 -2.96
CA GLN A 139 -18.04 13.26 -2.66
C GLN A 139 -17.18 13.46 -1.41
N ARG A 140 -17.36 12.64 -0.36
CA ARG A 140 -16.49 12.66 0.83
C ARG A 140 -15.05 12.27 0.51
N ILE A 141 -14.83 11.24 -0.30
CA ILE A 141 -13.49 10.88 -0.80
C ILE A 141 -12.89 12.06 -1.56
N ARG A 142 -13.62 12.63 -2.52
CA ARG A 142 -13.15 13.77 -3.32
C ARG A 142 -12.75 14.94 -2.45
N ALA A 143 -13.59 15.35 -1.50
CA ALA A 143 -13.29 16.47 -0.61
C ALA A 143 -12.00 16.25 0.19
N LYS A 144 -11.81 15.06 0.77
CA LYS A 144 -10.59 14.70 1.50
C LYS A 144 -9.35 14.64 0.59
N LEU A 145 -9.47 14.11 -0.62
CA LEU A 145 -8.33 14.09 -1.56
C LEU A 145 -7.99 15.50 -2.07
N SER A 146 -8.97 16.39 -2.23
CA SER A 146 -8.72 17.78 -2.62
C SER A 146 -7.89 18.53 -1.58
N THR A 147 -8.13 18.34 -0.28
CA THR A 147 -7.30 18.97 0.77
C THR A 147 -5.86 18.48 0.76
N LEU A 148 -5.61 17.26 0.24
CA LEU A 148 -4.28 16.68 0.05
C LEU A 148 -3.66 17.04 -1.31
N GLY A 149 -4.38 17.72 -2.21
CA GLY A 149 -3.94 17.96 -3.59
C GLY A 149 -3.78 16.67 -4.40
N LEU A 150 -4.65 15.69 -4.16
CA LEU A 150 -4.66 14.36 -4.78
C LEU A 150 -5.92 14.06 -5.59
N SER A 151 -6.79 15.05 -5.80
CA SER A 151 -7.96 14.96 -6.68
C SER A 151 -7.70 15.68 -8.01
N LYS A 152 -8.31 15.19 -9.09
CA LYS A 152 -8.39 15.91 -10.37
C LYS A 152 -9.64 16.77 -10.46
#